data_AF-A0A9E5TLP2-F1
#
_entry.id   AF-A0A9E5TLP2-F1
#
_cell.length_a   1.000
_cell.length_b   1.000
_cell.length_c   1.000
_cell.angle_alpha   90.00
_cell.angle_beta   90.00
_cell.angle_gamma   90.00
#
_symmetry.space_group_name_H-M   'P 1'
#
loop_
_entity.id
_entity.type
_entity.pdbx_description
1 polymer ?
#
loop_
_entity_poly.entity_id
_entity_poly.type
_entity_poly.pdbx_seq_one_letter_code
_entity_poly.pdbx_strand_id
1 'polypeptide(L)' 'MVISDTDAVYLYGLDIIAEQLAGADRYYYVHDGLGSVRQLVDTTGQIEARYAYDPFGVPLASNGVPNPCQFTGEAWDA' A
#
# COMPACT_ATOMS: atom_id res chain seq x y z
N MET A 1 -1.64 -7.42 -13.37
CA MET A 1 -1.04 -8.71 -12.97
C MET A 1 -1.47 -9.04 -11.55
N VAL A 2 -1.70 -10.31 -11.22
CA VAL A 2 -2.00 -10.74 -9.84
C VAL A 2 -0.81 -11.56 -9.35
N ILE A 3 -0.30 -11.23 -8.17
CA ILE A 3 0.76 -11.97 -7.48
C ILE A 3 0.20 -12.45 -6.15
N SER A 4 0.43 -13.70 -5.80
CA SER A 4 0.01 -14.27 -4.52
C SER A 4 1.23 -14.75 -3.75
N ASP A 5 1.26 -14.42 -2.46
CA ASP A 5 2.11 -15.02 -1.45
C ASP A 5 1.25 -15.94 -0.56
N THR A 6 1.85 -16.59 0.43
CA THR A 6 1.19 -17.50 1.38
C THR A 6 0.06 -16.80 2.14
N ASP A 7 0.27 -15.54 2.52
CA ASP A 7 -0.63 -14.80 3.40
C ASP A 7 -1.32 -13.60 2.72
N ALA A 8 -1.03 -13.33 1.44
CA ALA A 8 -1.56 -12.15 0.76
C ALA A 8 -1.71 -12.34 -0.76
N VAL A 9 -2.71 -11.70 -1.35
CA VAL A 9 -2.86 -11.58 -2.81
C VAL A 9 -2.81 -10.10 -3.19
N TYR A 10 -1.93 -9.78 -4.13
CA TYR A 10 -1.67 -8.43 -4.62
C TYR A 10 -2.16 -8.28 -6.07
N LEU A 11 -2.88 -7.19 -6.33
CA LEU A 11 -3.30 -6.79 -7.65
C LEU A 11 -2.45 -5.60 -8.12
N TYR A 12 -1.77 -5.79 -9.24
CA TYR A 12 -0.94 -4.78 -9.89
C TYR A 12 -1.53 -4.33 -11.23
N GLY A 13 -1.43 -3.03 -11.51
CA GLY A 13 -1.60 -2.41 -12.83
C GLY A 13 -0.26 -1.91 -13.35
N LEU A 14 -0.15 -0.59 -13.51
CA LEU A 14 1.16 0.09 -13.62
C LEU A 14 1.89 0.06 -12.27
N ASP A 15 1.13 0.30 -11.20
CA ASP A 15 1.56 0.22 -9.80
C ASP A 15 0.67 -0.76 -9.02
N ILE A 16 0.94 -0.97 -7.74
CA ILE A 16 0.05 -1.74 -6.86
C ILE A 16 -1.32 -1.07 -6.79
N ILE A 17 -2.40 -1.85 -6.87
CA ILE A 17 -3.79 -1.34 -6.83
C ILE A 17 -4.45 -1.76 -5.53
N ALA A 18 -4.29 -3.03 -5.16
CA ALA A 18 -4.97 -3.60 -4.03
C ALA A 18 -4.19 -4.76 -3.44
N GLU A 19 -4.41 -5.01 -2.15
CA GLU A 19 -3.98 -6.22 -1.46
C GLU A 19 -5.15 -6.88 -0.75
N GLN A 20 -5.07 -8.18 -0.61
CA GLN A 20 -6.01 -9.00 0.10
C GLN A 20 -5.21 -9.90 1.05
N LEU A 21 -5.23 -9.60 2.34
CA LEU A 21 -4.60 -10.46 3.35
C LEU A 21 -5.48 -11.70 3.60
N ALA A 22 -4.84 -12.81 3.93
CA ALA A 22 -5.51 -14.06 4.29
C ALA A 22 -6.36 -13.87 5.54
N GLY A 23 -7.69 -13.98 5.39
CA GLY A 23 -8.64 -13.84 6.50
C GLY A 23 -8.97 -12.40 6.93
N ALA A 24 -8.47 -11.38 6.23
CA ALA A 24 -8.86 -9.99 6.43
C ALA A 24 -9.62 -9.43 5.22
N ASP A 25 -10.03 -8.16 5.31
CA ASP A 25 -10.65 -7.44 4.19
C ASP A 25 -9.63 -7.01 3.14
N ARG A 26 -10.14 -6.69 1.94
CA ARG A 26 -9.35 -6.12 0.86
C ARG A 26 -9.03 -4.65 1.17
N TYR A 27 -7.79 -4.27 0.92
CA TYR A 27 -7.37 -2.89 0.94
C TYR A 27 -6.98 -2.38 -0.45
N TYR A 28 -7.20 -1.09 -0.66
CA TYR A 28 -6.88 -0.38 -1.89
C TYR A 28 -5.85 0.70 -1.64
N TYR A 29 -4.88 0.77 -2.53
CA TYR A 29 -3.79 1.71 -2.50
C TYR A 29 -4.20 3.01 -3.19
N VAL A 30 -4.08 4.13 -2.47
CA VAL A 30 -4.34 5.47 -3.01
C VAL A 30 -3.03 6.17 -3.27
N HIS A 31 -2.80 6.53 -4.52
CA HIS A 31 -1.56 7.17 -4.96
C HIS A 31 -1.72 8.69 -5.11
N ASP A 32 -0.63 9.44 -4.93
CA ASP A 32 -0.54 10.82 -5.40
C ASP A 32 -0.23 10.88 -6.91
N GLY A 33 -0.18 12.09 -7.46
CA GLY A 33 0.11 12.31 -8.89
C GLY A 33 1.51 11.89 -9.33
N LEU A 34 2.40 11.53 -8.40
CA LEU A 34 3.74 11.02 -8.68
C LEU A 34 3.84 9.50 -8.49
N GLY A 35 2.74 8.81 -8.16
CA GLY A 35 2.69 7.36 -7.97
C GLY A 35 3.01 6.91 -6.55
N SER A 36 3.25 7.81 -5.60
CA SER A 36 3.54 7.42 -4.22
C SER A 36 2.25 7.06 -3.47
N VAL A 37 2.27 5.95 -2.73
CA VAL A 37 1.13 5.55 -1.90
C VAL A 37 0.94 6.54 -0.74
N ARG A 38 -0.22 7.18 -0.63
CA ARG A 38 -0.53 8.11 0.45
C ARG A 38 -1.50 7.53 1.47
N GLN A 39 -2.35 6.60 1.05
CA GLN A 39 -3.39 6.04 1.90
C GLN A 39 -3.70 4.59 1.53
N LEU A 40 -4.20 3.86 2.52
CA LEU A 40 -4.82 2.56 2.36
C LEU A 40 -6.30 2.71 2.75
N VAL A 41 -7.20 2.25 1.90
CA VAL A 41 -8.65 2.27 2.16
C VAL A 41 -9.24 0.88 2.12
N ASP A 42 -10.22 0.61 2.98
CA ASP A 42 -10.95 -0.66 2.97
C ASP A 42 -11.99 -0.73 1.83
N THR A 43 -12.74 -1.84 1.78
CA THR A 43 -13.82 -2.02 0.80
C THR A 43 -15.01 -1.07 0.97
N THR A 44 -15.13 -0.41 2.13
CA THR A 44 -16.19 0.57 2.43
C THR A 44 -15.77 2.02 2.15
N GLY A 45 -14.50 2.24 1.79
CA GLY A 45 -13.90 3.55 1.55
C GLY A 45 -13.44 4.26 2.83
N GLN A 46 -13.39 3.58 3.97
CA GLN A 46 -12.75 4.07 5.18
C GLN A 46 -11.23 4.04 5.03
N ILE A 47 -10.58 5.06 5.58
CA ILE A 47 -9.11 5.17 5.53
C ILE A 47 -8.54 4.42 6.72
N GLU A 48 -7.93 3.27 6.45
CA GLU A 48 -7.30 2.40 7.44
C GLU A 48 -5.88 2.87 7.77
N ALA A 49 -5.15 3.36 6.77
CA ALA A 49 -3.81 3.88 6.97
C ALA A 49 -3.53 5.13 6.14
N ARG A 50 -2.65 5.99 6.66
CA ARG A 50 -2.11 7.16 5.97
C ARG A 50 -0.60 7.11 6.05
N TYR A 51 0.04 7.36 4.91
CA TYR A 51 1.48 7.35 4.77
C TYR A 51 1.95 8.75 4.41
N ALA A 52 2.87 9.27 5.22
CA ALA A 52 3.61 10.48 4.92
C ALA A 52 5.08 10.09 4.77
N TYR A 53 5.70 10.54 3.68
CA TYR A 53 7.13 10.38 3.45
C TYR A 53 7.80 11.74 3.51
N ASP A 54 9.05 11.77 3.98
CA ASP A 54 9.93 12.89 3.73
C ASP A 54 10.40 12.90 2.25
N PRO A 55 11.11 13.94 1.79
CA PRO A 55 11.61 14.00 0.41
C PRO A 55 12.59 12.88 0.02
N PHE A 56 13.10 12.12 0.99
CA PHE A 56 14.03 11.00 0.80
C PHE A 56 13.34 9.63 0.93
N GLY A 57 12.02 9.60 1.07
CA GLY A 57 11.22 8.37 1.14
C GLY A 57 11.11 7.75 2.53
N VAL A 58 11.57 8.43 3.59
CA VAL A 58 11.48 7.91 4.96
C VAL A 58 10.04 8.04 5.48
N PRO A 59 9.41 6.97 6.00
CA PRO A 59 8.08 7.04 6.57
C PRO A 59 8.06 7.92 7.83
N LEU A 60 7.33 9.03 7.76
CA LEU A 60 7.12 9.96 8.86
C LEU A 60 5.93 9.56 9.75
N ALA A 61 5.02 8.72 9.24
CA ALA A 61 3.93 8.11 9.99
C ALA A 61 3.39 6.87 9.26
N SER A 62 3.20 5.77 9.99
CA SER A 62 2.38 4.63 9.57
C SER A 62 1.47 4.23 10.73
N ASN A 63 0.17 4.43 10.56
CA ASN A 63 -0.83 3.87 11.46
C ASN A 63 -1.44 2.66 10.76
N GLY A 64 -0.98 1.45 11.10
CA GLY A 64 -1.87 0.29 11.16
C GLY A 64 -1.70 -0.86 10.19
N VAL A 65 -1.07 -0.71 9.01
CA VAL A 65 -0.88 -1.84 8.07
C VAL A 65 0.55 -1.82 7.51
N PRO A 66 1.30 -2.94 7.55
CA PRO A 66 2.58 -3.03 6.84
C PRO A 66 2.35 -2.84 5.35
N ASN A 67 2.94 -1.79 4.77
CA ASN A 67 2.87 -1.53 3.35
C ASN A 67 4.19 -1.96 2.66
N PRO A 68 4.17 -2.99 1.79
CA PRO A 68 5.34 -3.44 1.05
C PRO A 68 5.75 -2.52 -0.11
N CYS A 69 4.91 -1.56 -0.52
CA CYS A 69 5.17 -0.64 -1.64
C CYS A 69 5.10 0.82 -1.16
N GLN A 70 6.25 1.45 -0.94
CA GLN A 70 6.31 2.78 -0.34
C GLN A 70 6.71 3.83 -1.39
N PHE A 71 7.66 4.69 -1.07
CA PHE A 71 8.05 5.83 -1.90
C PHE A 71 8.48 5.39 -3.31
N THR A 72 7.97 6.09 -4.34
CA THR A 72 8.30 5.86 -5.76
C THR A 72 8.09 4.44 -6.30
N GLY A 73 7.27 3.61 -5.64
CA GLY A 73 6.97 2.25 -6.10
C GLY A 73 8.04 1.21 -5.77
N GLU A 74 9.06 1.56 -4.99
CA GLU A 74 10.09 0.62 -4.55
C GLU A 74 9.76 0.05 -3.16
N ALA A 75 10.04 -1.25 -2.99
CA ALA A 75 9.97 -1.92 -1.71
C ALA A 75 11.15 -1.45 -0.85
N TRP A 76 10.87 -1.00 0.37
CA TRP A 76 11.93 -0.73 1.34
C TRP A 76 12.41 -2.09 1.89
N ASP A 77 13.55 -2.58 1.38
CA ASP A 77 14.32 -3.61 2.07
C ASP A 77 15.08 -2.94 3.22
N ALA A 78 14.74 -3.31 4.45
CA ALA A 78 15.48 -2.93 5.66
C ALA A 78 16.58 -3.97 5.97
#